data_AF-A0A6G8DKI6-F1
#
_entry.id   AF-A0A6G8DKI6-F1
#
_cell.length_a   1.000
_cell.length_b   1.000
_cell.length_c   1.000
_cell.angle_alpha   90.00
_cell.angle_beta   90.00
_cell.angle_gamma   90.00
#
_symmetry.space_group_name_H-M   'P 1'
#
loop_
_entity.id
_entity.type
_entity.pdbx_description
1 polymer ?
#
loop_
_entity_poly.entity_id
_entity_poly.type
_entity_poly.pdbx_seq_one_letter_code
_entity_poly.pdbx_strand_id
1 'polypeptide(L)'
;MPNIYPSQDVLIRLLREVRKERQIKQEELSERLGKHRTFVTKYESGDRRLDVFELLAICSELSLDVHAVVDAIVGKTPPGTYQHEEYLHGFAKGFLIGKGYKVEGGVFAENNGE
;
A
#
# COMPACT_ATOMS: atom_id res chain seq x y z
N MET A 1 3.45 -23.86 -11.78
CA MET A 1 2.47 -22.75 -11.75
C MET A 1 3.25 -21.44 -11.70
N PRO A 2 2.89 -20.41 -12.47
CA PRO A 2 3.49 -19.09 -12.28
C PRO A 2 3.26 -18.65 -10.83
N ASN A 3 4.27 -18.04 -10.22
CA ASN A 3 4.11 -17.45 -8.89
C ASN A 3 3.13 -16.29 -9.00
N ILE A 4 1.89 -16.50 -8.57
CA ILE A 4 0.83 -15.49 -8.59
C ILE A 4 0.95 -14.47 -7.46
N TYR A 5 1.92 -14.66 -6.54
CA TYR A 5 2.12 -13.75 -5.42
C TYR A 5 3.37 -12.89 -5.64
N PRO A 6 3.25 -11.54 -5.54
CA PRO A 6 4.40 -10.66 -5.58
C PRO A 6 5.38 -11.04 -4.45
N SER A 7 6.68 -11.03 -4.74
CA SER A 7 7.67 -11.45 -3.74
C SER A 7 7.86 -10.35 -2.69
N GLN A 8 7.73 -10.74 -1.42
CA GLN A 8 7.98 -9.88 -0.26
C GLN A 8 9.37 -9.21 -0.34
N ASP A 9 10.35 -9.90 -0.90
CA ASP A 9 11.72 -9.39 -1.10
C ASP A 9 11.78 -8.16 -2.02
N VAL A 10 10.95 -8.09 -3.06
CA VAL A 10 10.93 -6.94 -3.98
C VAL A 10 10.36 -5.73 -3.27
N LEU A 11 9.26 -5.89 -2.54
CA LEU A 11 8.67 -4.81 -1.73
C LEU A 11 9.68 -4.30 -0.68
N ILE A 12 10.33 -5.20 0.05
CA ILE A 12 11.34 -4.86 1.07
C ILE A 12 12.49 -4.07 0.44
N ARG A 13 13.03 -4.55 -0.69
CA ARG A 13 14.13 -3.86 -1.38
C ARG A 13 13.72 -2.47 -1.81
N LEU A 14 12.55 -2.32 -2.43
CA LEU A 14 12.05 -1.02 -2.90
C LEU A 14 11.93 -0.03 -1.74
N LEU A 15 11.22 -0.38 -0.67
CA LEU A 15 11.01 0.52 0.47
C LEU A 15 12.33 0.87 1.17
N ARG A 16 13.23 -0.11 1.33
CA ARG A 16 14.55 0.10 1.94
C ARG A 16 15.42 1.05 1.12
N GLU A 17 15.48 0.87 -0.20
CA GLU A 17 16.30 1.72 -1.07
C GLU A 17 15.77 3.15 -1.10
N VAL A 18 14.45 3.36 -1.25
CA VAL A 18 13.86 4.71 -1.18
C VAL A 18 14.12 5.38 0.16
N ARG A 19 14.02 4.65 1.28
CA ARG A 19 14.35 5.20 2.60
C ARG A 19 15.80 5.67 2.66
N LYS A 20 16.74 4.88 2.14
CA LYS A 20 18.17 5.23 2.10
C LYS A 20 18.45 6.42 1.19
N GLU A 21 17.83 6.48 0.01
CA GLU A 21 17.95 7.61 -0.92
C GLU A 21 17.50 8.93 -0.26
N ARG A 22 16.46 8.85 0.58
CA ARG A 22 15.97 9.97 1.39
C ARG A 22 16.76 10.23 2.66
N GLN A 23 17.81 9.44 2.91
CA GLN A 23 18.70 9.55 4.07
C GLN A 23 17.97 9.41 5.43
N ILE A 24 16.81 8.77 5.45
CA ILE A 24 16.02 8.55 6.67
C ILE A 24 16.57 7.32 7.39
N LYS A 25 16.84 7.42 8.70
CA LYS A 25 17.30 6.26 9.49
C LYS A 25 16.14 5.31 9.82
N GLN A 26 16.44 4.04 10.11
CA GLN A 26 15.40 3.07 10.50
C GLN A 26 14.63 3.48 11.76
N GLU A 27 15.34 4.06 12.72
CA GLU A 27 14.77 4.55 13.98
C GLU A 27 13.86 5.75 13.74
N GLU A 28 14.33 6.70 12.95
CA GLU A 28 13.58 7.89 12.55
C GLU A 28 12.29 7.52 11.80
N LEU A 29 12.34 6.58 10.85
CA LEU A 29 11.13 6.12 10.19
C LEU A 29 10.18 5.40 11.17
N SER A 30 10.70 4.63 12.13
CA SER A 30 9.87 3.99 13.15
C SER A 30 9.16 5.03 14.02
N GLU A 31 9.86 6.10 14.39
CA GLU A 31 9.31 7.23 15.16
C GLU A 31 8.23 7.97 14.39
N ARG A 32 8.47 8.31 13.12
CA ARG A 32 7.47 8.97 12.25
C ARG A 32 6.20 8.13 12.09
N LEU A 33 6.34 6.81 12.03
CA LEU A 33 5.21 5.88 11.95
C LEU A 33 4.51 5.62 13.29
N GLY A 34 5.02 6.17 14.41
CA GLY A 34 4.50 5.88 15.75
C GLY A 34 4.64 4.39 16.14
N LYS A 35 5.64 3.70 15.60
CA LYS A 35 5.89 2.27 15.82
C LYS A 35 7.08 2.04 16.74
N HIS A 36 7.17 0.82 17.27
CA HIS A 36 8.32 0.41 18.07
C HIS A 36 9.63 0.51 17.26
N ARG A 37 10.76 0.85 17.90
CA ARG A 37 12.08 1.05 17.25
C ARG A 37 12.51 -0.10 16.33
N THR A 38 12.10 -1.32 16.64
CA THR A 38 12.44 -2.52 15.86
C THR A 38 11.52 -2.78 14.67
N PHE A 39 10.48 -1.96 14.46
CA PHE A 39 9.50 -2.16 13.39
C PHE A 39 10.16 -2.13 12.02
N VAL A 40 10.93 -1.07 11.72
CA VAL A 40 11.59 -0.92 10.42
C VAL A 40 12.62 -2.02 10.20
N THR A 41 13.44 -2.32 11.22
CA THR A 41 14.42 -3.41 11.14
C THR A 41 13.75 -4.75 10.80
N LYS A 42 12.64 -5.09 11.46
CA LYS A 42 11.94 -6.37 11.29
C LYS A 42 11.26 -6.50 9.93
N TYR A 43 10.64 -5.44 9.41
CA TYR A 43 10.06 -5.55 8.07
C TYR A 43 11.14 -5.56 7.00
N GLU A 44 12.21 -4.79 7.16
CA GLU A 44 13.27 -4.74 6.16
C GLU A 44 14.14 -6.02 6.15
N SER A 45 14.22 -6.76 7.26
CA SER A 45 14.86 -8.09 7.29
C SER A 45 13.97 -9.20 6.73
N GLY A 46 12.66 -8.96 6.62
CA GLY A 46 11.67 -9.96 6.25
C GLY A 46 11.14 -10.80 7.41
N ASP A 47 11.64 -10.57 8.64
CA ASP A 47 11.17 -11.23 9.87
C ASP A 47 9.70 -10.93 10.16
N ARG A 48 9.18 -9.83 9.60
CA ARG A 48 7.79 -9.42 9.70
C ARG A 48 7.24 -9.02 8.33
N ARG A 49 6.01 -9.45 8.05
CA ARG A 49 5.22 -8.96 6.92
C ARG A 49 4.56 -7.63 7.23
N LEU A 50 4.44 -6.78 6.22
CA LEU A 50 3.65 -5.55 6.28
C LEU A 50 2.20 -5.86 5.92
N ASP A 51 1.25 -5.32 6.67
CA ASP A 51 -0.13 -5.23 6.20
C ASP A 51 -0.32 -4.02 5.26
N VAL A 52 -1.52 -3.88 4.69
CA VAL A 52 -1.82 -2.81 3.73
C VAL A 52 -1.79 -1.42 4.35
N PHE A 53 -2.19 -1.27 5.61
CA PHE A 53 -2.19 0.02 6.30
C PHE A 53 -0.77 0.45 6.68
N GLU A 54 0.06 -0.52 7.07
CA GLU A 54 1.48 -0.31 7.30
C GLU A 54 2.19 0.09 6.01
N LEU A 55 1.88 -0.56 4.88
CA LEU A 55 2.38 -0.15 3.56
C LEU A 55 1.97 1.29 3.23
N LEU A 56 0.69 1.63 3.36
CA LEU A 56 0.17 2.98 3.10
C LEU A 56 0.88 4.03 3.95
N ALA A 57 1.05 3.77 5.25
CA ALA A 57 1.74 4.69 6.16
C ALA A 57 3.21 4.87 5.76
N ILE A 58 3.91 3.78 5.43
CA ILE A 58 5.31 3.85 4.96
C ILE A 58 5.39 4.63 3.64
N CYS A 59 4.49 4.39 2.69
CA CYS A 59 4.45 5.14 1.43
C CYS A 59 4.21 6.64 1.68
N SER A 60 3.34 7.00 2.62
CA SER A 60 3.13 8.40 3.01
C SER A 60 4.40 9.04 3.57
N GLU A 61 5.04 8.40 4.55
CA GLU A 61 6.28 8.89 5.17
C GLU A 61 7.47 8.98 4.19
N LEU A 62 7.50 8.04 3.25
CA LEU A 62 8.48 8.00 2.17
C LEU A 62 7.97 8.68 0.91
N SER A 63 6.93 9.54 0.96
CA SER A 63 6.30 10.23 -0.19
C SER A 63 6.35 9.43 -1.51
N LEU A 64 5.89 8.19 -1.44
CA LEU A 64 5.74 7.25 -2.54
C LEU A 64 4.26 7.16 -2.90
N ASP A 65 3.96 7.08 -4.20
CA ASP A 65 2.65 6.64 -4.65
C ASP A 65 2.53 5.13 -4.42
N VAL A 66 1.58 4.75 -3.57
CA VAL A 66 1.32 3.34 -3.25
C VAL A 66 0.88 2.54 -4.48
N HIS A 67 0.19 3.16 -5.44
CA HIS A 67 -0.21 2.48 -6.67
C HIS A 67 1.00 2.10 -7.51
N ALA A 68 1.94 3.04 -7.69
CA ALA A 68 3.20 2.76 -8.37
C ALA A 68 4.03 1.67 -7.65
N VAL A 69 4.02 1.63 -6.31
CA VAL A 69 4.68 0.56 -5.54
C VAL A 69 4.03 -0.80 -5.82
N VAL A 70 2.70 -0.86 -5.82
CA VAL A 70 1.95 -2.09 -6.12
C VAL A 70 2.22 -2.58 -7.54
N ASP A 71 2.19 -1.68 -8.53
CA ASP A 71 2.49 -2.01 -9.93
C ASP A 71 3.91 -2.57 -10.08
N ALA A 72 4.88 -2.00 -9.37
CA ALA A 72 6.27 -2.46 -9.40
C ALA A 72 6.43 -3.87 -8.82
N ILE A 73 5.69 -4.23 -7.76
CA ILE A 73 5.81 -5.55 -7.12
C ILE A 73 5.00 -6.64 -7.84
N VAL A 74 3.89 -6.28 -8.49
CA VAL A 74 3.05 -7.22 -9.26
C VAL A 74 3.68 -7.56 -10.61
N GLY A 75 4.54 -6.68 -11.14
CA GLY A 75 5.14 -6.83 -12.47
C GLY A 75 4.12 -6.58 -13.60
N LYS A 76 4.59 -6.46 -14.85
CA LYS A 76 3.69 -6.28 -16.01
C LYS A 76 2.81 -7.53 -16.21
N THR A 77 1.60 -7.42 -15.65
CA THR A 77 0.34 -8.11 -16.01
C THR A 77 0.24 -9.60 -15.66
N PRO A 78 -0.65 -10.02 -14.74
CA PRO A 78 -1.10 -11.41 -14.68
C PRO A 78 -1.88 -11.78 -15.95
N PRO A 79 -1.89 -13.07 -16.38
CA PRO A 79 -2.65 -13.49 -17.55
C PRO A 79 -4.15 -13.29 -17.28
N GLY A 80 -4.71 -12.23 -17.87
CA GLY A 80 -6.08 -11.78 -17.62
C GLY A 80 -6.09 -10.28 -17.31
N THR A 81 -6.15 -9.46 -18.34
CA THR A 81 -6.36 -8.02 -18.22
C THR A 81 -7.71 -7.76 -17.55
N TYR A 82 -7.70 -7.48 -16.25
CA TYR A 82 -8.80 -6.74 -15.64
C TYR A 82 -8.52 -5.26 -15.92
N GLN A 83 -9.36 -4.63 -16.74
CA GLN A 83 -9.32 -3.19 -16.96
C GLN A 83 -9.60 -2.51 -15.62
N HIS A 84 -8.57 -1.90 -15.04
CA HIS A 84 -8.53 -1.41 -13.66
C HIS A 84 -9.62 -0.36 -13.37
N GLU A 85 -10.12 0.31 -14.41
CA GLU A 85 -11.16 1.33 -14.34
C GLU A 85 -12.57 0.76 -14.17
N GLU A 86 -12.83 -0.49 -14.58
CA GLU A 86 -14.18 -1.08 -14.58
C GLU A 86 -14.52 -1.83 -13.28
N TYR A 87 -13.55 -2.54 -12.69
CA TYR A 87 -13.83 -3.46 -11.57
C TYR A 87 -13.92 -2.78 -10.19
N LEU A 88 -13.00 -1.87 -9.87
CA LEU A 88 -13.03 -1.18 -8.58
C LEU A 88 -14.17 -0.16 -8.50
N HIS A 89 -14.49 0.50 -9.63
CA HIS A 89 -15.56 1.49 -9.68
C HIS A 89 -16.95 0.88 -9.59
N GLY A 90 -17.15 -0.39 -9.99
CA GLY A 90 -18.44 -1.07 -9.85
C GLY A 90 -18.62 -1.71 -8.48
N PHE A 91 -17.70 -2.59 -8.09
CA PHE A 91 -17.86 -3.39 -6.87
C PHE A 91 -17.65 -2.57 -5.59
N ALA A 92 -16.54 -1.85 -5.47
CA ALA A 92 -16.25 -1.10 -4.25
C ALA A 92 -17.21 0.08 -4.09
N LYS A 93 -17.53 0.78 -5.18
CA LYS A 93 -18.53 1.87 -5.14
C LYS A 93 -19.92 1.36 -4.79
N GLY A 94 -20.38 0.26 -5.40
CA GLY A 94 -21.67 -0.35 -5.08
C GLY A 94 -21.74 -0.86 -3.64
N PHE A 95 -20.64 -1.47 -3.15
CA PHE A 95 -20.51 -1.91 -1.76
C PHE A 95 -20.54 -0.73 -0.78
N LEU A 96 -19.77 0.33 -1.04
CA LEU A 96 -19.69 1.52 -0.18
C LEU A 96 -20.98 2.32 -0.18
N ILE A 97 -21.61 2.51 -1.34
CA ILE A 97 -22.95 3.12 -1.46
C ILE A 97 -23.98 2.28 -0.71
N GLY A 98 -23.96 0.95 -0.88
CA GLY A 98 -24.83 0.03 -0.13
C GLY A 98 -24.59 0.05 1.38
N LYS A 99 -23.44 0.53 1.83
CA LYS A 99 -23.09 0.79 3.24
C LYS A 99 -23.35 2.22 3.70
N GLY A 100 -23.88 3.08 2.83
CA GLY A 100 -24.24 4.47 3.16
C GLY A 100 -23.12 5.50 2.96
N TYR A 101 -21.99 5.13 2.37
CA TYR A 101 -20.90 6.08 2.08
C TYR A 101 -21.16 6.85 0.79
N LYS A 102 -20.89 8.16 0.79
CA LYS A 102 -20.87 8.97 -0.43
C LYS A 102 -19.51 8.81 -1.11
N VAL A 103 -19.51 8.59 -2.42
CA VAL A 103 -18.29 8.38 -3.22
C VAL A 103 -18.20 9.45 -4.31
N GLU A 104 -17.29 10.41 -4.15
CA GLU A 104 -16.99 11.44 -5.16
C GLU A 104 -15.47 11.50 -5.39
N GLY A 105 -15.03 11.36 -6.65
CA GLY A 105 -13.62 11.56 -7.05
C GLY A 105 -12.57 10.67 -6.37
N GLY A 106 -12.98 9.53 -5.79
CA GLY A 106 -12.07 8.65 -5.03
C GLY A 106 -11.95 8.99 -3.53
N VAL A 107 -12.72 9.97 -3.04
CA VAL A 107 -12.83 10.32 -1.62
C VAL A 107 -14.14 9.74 -1.07
N PHE A 108 -14.09 9.19 0.14
CA PHE A 108 -15.23 8.57 0.82
C PHE A 108 -15.56 9.34 2.11
N ALA A 109 -16.84 9.68 2.30
CA ALA A 109 -17.33 10.31 3.52
C ALA A 109 -18.58 9.56 4.02
N GLU A 110 -18.73 9.45 5.34
CA GLU A 110 -19.97 8.95 5.96
C GLU A 110 -21.12 9.90 5.61
N ASN A 111 -22.25 9.37 5.12
CA ASN A 111 -23.47 10.16 5.06
C ASN A 111 -24.03 10.26 6.46
N ASN A 112 -23.70 11.34 7.16
CA ASN A 112 -24.49 11.79 8.30
C ASN A 112 -25.77 12.41 7.72
N GLY A 113 -26.81 11.58 7.55
CA GLY A 113 -28.08 12.01 6.98
C GLY A 113 -28.67 13.19 7.74
N GLU A 114 -29.04 14.24 7.00
CA GLU A 114 -30.11 15.17 7.37
C GLU A 114 -31.46 14.62 6.89
#